data_AF-A0AAD1T646-F1
#
_entry.id   AF-A0AAD1T646-F1
#
_cell.length_a   1.000
_cell.length_b   1.000
_cell.length_c   1.000
_cell.angle_alpha   90.00
_cell.angle_beta   90.00
_cell.angle_gamma   90.00
#
_symmetry.space_group_name_H-M   'P 1'
#
loop_
_entity.id
_entity.type
_entity.pdbx_description
1 polymer ?
#
loop_
_entity_poly.entity_id
_entity_poly.type
_entity_poly.pdbx_seq_one_letter_code
_entity_poly.pdbx_strand_id
1 'polypeptide(L)'
;MDIAREIRHIILSRREEELEGRNSYHLSMRRLPQDCLNLIEIALVLNAMGCIQSLSCKPKVFRESISVLEIKSSIDSRPTSIDESSNVVLRYRTPHFRATAQILVPPIPGKEIWRVGWIQGCNHMEFYNYYGDLGKSSWELPDLEQGKIPAISDSDGVNYPWYGNTTETCTVTGPTKCDTKFLVSMNDNFYPSVTWAVPVNEGNAPRLTGIYRDQSFTTWLVAINMASGEHIILQTIKWRMKLEITVNPSLPLGQRAKLKEPFTQEQPQVLSKNEPIPPSALVKPNANDAQVLMWRPNNRQAVVVIAPRHQRIKADKTH
;
A
#
# COMPACT_ATOMS: atom_id res chain seq x y z
N MET A 1 1.88 -34.17 16.41
CA MET A 1 1.11 -34.26 15.16
C MET A 1 1.40 -33.00 14.37
N ASP A 2 2.32 -33.13 13.42
CA ASP A 2 3.02 -32.02 12.77
C ASP A 2 2.20 -31.34 11.67
N ILE A 3 1.83 -30.09 11.93
CA ILE A 3 1.14 -29.16 11.02
C ILE A 3 2.05 -28.75 9.83
N ALA A 4 3.33 -29.11 9.85
CA ALA A 4 4.30 -28.79 8.80
C ALA A 4 4.19 -29.66 7.52
N ARG A 5 3.29 -30.65 7.47
CA ARG A 5 3.17 -31.57 6.33
C ARG A 5 2.03 -31.21 5.36
N GLU A 6 1.08 -30.39 5.77
CA GLU A 6 -0.16 -30.17 5.00
C GLU A 6 -0.09 -28.99 4.01
N ILE A 7 0.90 -28.10 4.14
CA ILE A 7 1.08 -26.95 3.22
C ILE A 7 1.82 -27.36 1.93
N ARG A 8 2.50 -28.52 1.92
CA ARG A 8 3.32 -28.95 0.78
C ARG A 8 2.54 -29.56 -0.40
N HIS A 9 1.27 -29.88 -0.24
CA HIS A 9 0.54 -30.65 -1.26
C HIS A 9 -0.33 -29.82 -2.23
N ILE A 10 -0.42 -28.49 -2.04
CA ILE A 10 -1.27 -27.61 -2.87
C ILE A 10 -0.47 -26.87 -3.97
N ILE A 11 0.87 -26.93 -3.96
CA ILE A 11 1.74 -26.09 -4.82
C ILE A 11 2.27 -26.82 -6.07
N LEU A 12 1.85 -28.06 -6.36
CA LEU A 12 2.39 -28.87 -7.46
C LEU A 12 1.51 -28.99 -8.72
N SER A 13 0.42 -28.24 -8.86
CA SER A 13 -0.52 -28.44 -9.99
C SER A 13 -0.72 -27.26 -10.95
N ARG A 14 0.14 -26.23 -10.94
CA ARG A 14 0.08 -25.17 -11.97
C ARG A 14 1.46 -24.65 -12.36
N ARG A 15 2.15 -25.39 -13.23
CA ARG A 15 3.31 -24.93 -14.00
C ARG A 15 3.30 -25.63 -15.35
N GLU A 16 2.92 -24.89 -16.39
CA GLU A 16 3.15 -25.06 -17.84
C GLU A 16 2.19 -24.02 -18.46
N GLU A 17 2.66 -22.88 -18.94
CA GLU A 17 3.16 -22.54 -20.29
C GLU A 17 3.57 -21.03 -20.17
N GLU A 18 4.62 -20.48 -20.76
CA GLU A 18 4.80 -20.17 -22.19
C GLU A 18 6.14 -19.42 -22.33
N LEU A 19 6.92 -19.73 -23.36
CA LEU A 19 8.15 -19.06 -23.79
C LEU A 19 8.07 -18.92 -25.30
N GLU A 20 8.25 -17.71 -25.83
CA GLU A 20 9.15 -17.36 -26.96
C GLU A 20 8.73 -16.10 -27.72
N GLY A 21 9.74 -15.33 -28.15
CA GLY A 21 9.63 -14.41 -29.29
C GLY A 21 10.47 -13.14 -29.19
N ARG A 22 11.66 -13.12 -29.80
CA ARG A 22 12.25 -11.91 -30.42
C ARG A 22 13.49 -12.20 -31.28
N ASN A 23 13.45 -11.71 -32.52
CA ASN A 23 14.54 -11.26 -33.41
C ASN A 23 13.84 -10.61 -34.62
N SER A 24 14.33 -9.61 -35.36
CA SER A 24 15.62 -8.93 -35.50
C SER A 24 15.38 -7.56 -36.17
N TYR A 25 16.37 -6.67 -36.09
CA TYR A 25 16.41 -5.35 -36.75
C TYR A 25 17.00 -5.45 -38.16
N HIS A 26 16.61 -4.55 -39.07
CA HIS A 26 17.50 -4.07 -40.12
C HIS A 26 17.14 -2.66 -40.60
N LEU A 27 18.12 -1.75 -40.52
CA LEU A 27 18.12 -0.45 -41.17
C LEU A 27 18.59 -0.59 -42.64
N SER A 28 18.09 0.31 -43.50
CA SER A 28 18.86 0.84 -44.63
C SER A 28 18.35 2.23 -44.99
N MET A 29 19.29 3.14 -45.23
CA MET A 29 19.09 4.55 -45.55
C MET A 29 19.92 4.86 -46.80
N ARG A 30 19.33 5.46 -47.85
CA ARG A 30 20.06 6.20 -48.91
C ARG A 30 19.21 7.36 -49.46
N ARG A 31 19.91 8.41 -49.89
CA ARG A 31 19.55 9.84 -50.05
C ARG A 31 19.12 10.27 -51.48
N LEU A 32 18.16 11.24 -51.54
CA LEU A 32 18.08 12.56 -52.28
C LEU A 32 18.32 12.65 -53.81
N PRO A 33 17.99 13.78 -54.51
CA PRO A 33 17.10 14.95 -54.26
C PRO A 33 16.20 15.35 -55.48
N GLN A 34 15.38 16.42 -55.40
CA GLN A 34 15.35 17.62 -56.30
C GLN A 34 13.99 18.40 -56.25
N ASP A 35 14.06 19.63 -55.72
CA ASP A 35 13.48 20.94 -56.13
C ASP A 35 12.00 21.06 -56.58
N CYS A 36 11.19 21.81 -55.82
CA CYS A 36 10.84 23.24 -56.00
C CYS A 36 10.03 23.54 -57.27
N LEU A 37 8.71 23.73 -57.10
CA LEU A 37 7.86 24.75 -57.76
C LEU A 37 6.42 24.61 -57.22
N ASN A 38 5.67 25.72 -57.26
CA ASN A 38 4.24 25.89 -56.91
C ASN A 38 3.90 26.37 -55.48
N LEU A 39 4.43 27.54 -55.13
CA LEU A 39 3.92 28.40 -54.03
C LEU A 39 2.70 29.25 -54.41
N ILE A 40 2.05 28.98 -55.55
CA ILE A 40 0.91 29.78 -56.05
C ILE A 40 -0.42 29.00 -56.00
N GLU A 41 -0.41 27.68 -55.78
CA GLU A 41 -1.65 26.88 -55.63
C GLU A 41 -2.15 26.77 -54.18
N ILE A 42 -1.36 27.16 -53.16
CA ILE A 42 -1.74 27.04 -51.74
C ILE A 42 -2.71 28.15 -51.30
N ALA A 43 -2.75 29.29 -51.99
CA ALA A 43 -3.58 30.43 -51.58
C ALA A 43 -5.08 30.30 -51.95
N LEU A 44 -5.44 29.39 -52.88
CA LEU A 44 -6.81 29.23 -53.36
C LEU A 44 -7.60 28.09 -52.68
N VAL A 45 -6.94 27.23 -51.90
CA VAL A 45 -7.62 26.17 -51.10
C VAL A 45 -7.94 26.64 -49.67
N LEU A 46 -7.37 27.76 -49.21
CA LEU A 46 -7.53 28.25 -47.83
C LEU A 46 -8.77 29.12 -47.57
N ASN A 47 -9.67 29.30 -48.55
CA ASN A 47 -10.87 30.14 -48.39
C ASN A 47 -12.21 29.41 -48.62
N ALA A 48 -12.28 28.14 -48.25
CA ALA A 48 -13.57 27.46 -48.15
C ALA A 48 -13.61 26.47 -46.98
N MET A 49 -14.48 26.78 -46.00
CA MET A 49 -14.95 25.93 -44.90
C MET A 49 -13.93 25.80 -43.75
N GLY A 50 -14.20 26.32 -42.55
CA GLY A 50 -15.42 26.11 -41.79
C GLY A 50 -15.42 24.69 -41.24
N CYS A 51 -15.29 24.57 -39.91
CA CYS A 51 -15.49 23.37 -39.07
C CYS A 51 -14.24 22.55 -38.66
N ILE A 52 -14.07 22.51 -37.33
CA ILE A 52 -13.52 21.41 -36.51
C ILE A 52 -12.01 21.15 -36.64
N GLN A 53 -11.24 21.95 -35.89
CA GLN A 53 -9.97 21.50 -35.33
C GLN A 53 -10.00 21.69 -33.80
N SER A 54 -10.81 20.87 -33.10
CA SER A 54 -10.73 20.68 -31.65
C SER A 54 -10.47 19.21 -31.30
N LEU A 55 -9.42 18.63 -31.87
CA LEU A 55 -9.08 17.23 -31.68
C LEU A 55 -7.58 17.05 -31.40
N SER A 56 -7.07 17.72 -30.36
CA SER A 56 -5.85 17.24 -29.66
C SER A 56 -5.59 17.85 -28.26
N CYS A 57 -6.60 18.45 -27.61
CA CYS A 57 -6.44 19.06 -26.27
C CYS A 57 -7.35 18.46 -25.18
N LYS A 58 -8.20 17.48 -25.52
CA LYS A 58 -9.22 16.92 -24.61
C LYS A 58 -8.72 16.04 -23.45
N PRO A 59 -7.57 15.32 -23.53
CA PRO A 59 -7.16 14.45 -22.42
C PRO A 59 -6.84 15.25 -21.16
N LYS A 60 -6.25 16.45 -21.32
CA LYS A 60 -5.83 17.28 -20.19
C LYS A 60 -7.02 17.83 -19.39
N VAL A 61 -8.13 18.14 -20.07
CA VAL A 61 -9.36 18.67 -19.44
C VAL A 61 -10.12 17.59 -18.68
N PHE A 62 -10.13 16.34 -19.17
CA PHE A 62 -10.74 15.22 -18.44
C PHE A 62 -10.04 14.97 -17.09
N ARG A 63 -8.71 15.13 -17.06
CA ARG A 63 -7.89 14.92 -15.85
C ARG A 63 -8.24 15.88 -14.74
N GLU A 64 -8.49 17.14 -15.08
CA GLU A 64 -8.80 18.21 -14.13
C GLU A 64 -10.28 18.22 -13.71
N SER A 65 -11.11 17.33 -14.26
CA SER A 65 -12.56 17.32 -14.02
C SER A 65 -13.06 16.16 -13.16
N ILE A 66 -12.24 15.17 -12.82
CA ILE A 66 -12.58 14.20 -11.76
C ILE A 66 -12.65 14.96 -10.43
N SER A 67 -13.83 14.97 -9.81
CA SER A 67 -14.13 15.82 -8.65
C SER A 67 -14.41 14.97 -7.40
N VAL A 68 -13.84 15.36 -6.27
CA VAL A 68 -14.18 14.83 -4.95
C VAL A 68 -15.31 15.67 -4.37
N LEU A 69 -16.51 15.10 -4.29
CA LEU A 69 -17.70 15.80 -3.79
C LEU A 69 -17.71 15.86 -2.25
N GLU A 70 -17.26 14.78 -1.61
CA GLU A 70 -17.20 14.68 -0.16
C GLU A 70 -16.01 13.80 0.22
N ILE A 71 -15.31 14.19 1.28
CA ILE A 71 -14.27 13.39 1.93
C ILE A 71 -14.55 13.32 3.43
N LYS A 72 -14.52 12.11 3.99
CA LYS A 72 -14.57 11.88 5.43
C LYS A 72 -13.43 10.97 5.83
N SER A 73 -12.77 11.32 6.92
CA SER A 73 -11.74 10.50 7.54
C SER A 73 -11.84 10.56 9.06
N SER A 74 -11.72 9.43 9.72
CA SER A 74 -11.73 9.36 11.18
C SER A 74 -10.95 8.15 11.71
N ILE A 75 -10.59 8.20 12.98
CA ILE A 75 -10.22 7.01 13.76
C ILE A 75 -11.31 6.80 14.82
N ASP A 76 -11.83 5.57 14.92
CA ASP A 76 -12.84 5.20 15.92
C ASP A 76 -12.36 5.62 17.33
N SER A 77 -13.25 6.19 18.15
CA SER A 77 -12.90 6.68 19.49
C SER A 77 -12.69 5.57 20.53
N ARG A 78 -12.95 4.31 20.17
CA ARG A 78 -12.81 3.16 21.08
C ARG A 78 -11.32 2.90 21.36
N PRO A 79 -10.92 2.68 22.62
CA PRO A 79 -9.55 2.35 22.94
C PRO A 79 -9.17 0.98 22.38
N THR A 80 -7.87 0.73 22.29
CA THR A 80 -7.32 -0.58 21.93
C THR A 80 -7.83 -1.65 22.88
N SER A 81 -8.43 -2.71 22.35
CA SER A 81 -8.86 -3.86 23.15
C SER A 81 -7.73 -4.87 23.27
N ILE A 82 -7.55 -5.44 24.47
CA ILE A 82 -6.55 -6.48 24.76
C ILE A 82 -7.25 -7.81 25.02
N ASP A 83 -6.73 -8.89 24.44
CA ASP A 83 -7.21 -10.26 24.60
C ASP A 83 -6.06 -11.16 25.10
N GLU A 84 -6.20 -11.63 26.34
CA GLU A 84 -5.30 -12.55 27.02
C GLU A 84 -5.82 -13.99 27.05
N SER A 85 -6.83 -14.36 26.27
CA SER A 85 -7.43 -15.71 26.32
C SER A 85 -6.47 -16.84 25.97
N SER A 86 -5.36 -16.55 25.27
CA SER A 86 -4.37 -17.54 24.86
C SER A 86 -3.18 -17.60 25.82
N ASN A 87 -2.79 -18.81 26.20
CA ASN A 87 -1.56 -19.08 26.95
C ASN A 87 -0.26 -18.95 26.12
N VAL A 88 -0.35 -18.74 24.79
CA VAL A 88 0.82 -18.61 23.89
C VAL A 88 1.05 -17.17 23.43
N VAL A 89 -0.03 -16.43 23.19
CA VAL A 89 0.03 -15.07 22.65
C VAL A 89 -0.88 -14.08 23.37
N LEU A 90 -0.43 -12.83 23.42
CA LEU A 90 -1.26 -11.66 23.65
C LEU A 90 -1.80 -11.16 22.31
N ARG A 91 -3.10 -10.92 22.22
CA ARG A 91 -3.71 -10.23 21.08
C ARG A 91 -4.17 -8.85 21.49
N TYR A 92 -4.10 -7.92 20.56
CA TYR A 92 -4.73 -6.63 20.73
C TYR A 92 -5.33 -6.16 19.41
N ARG A 93 -6.35 -5.30 19.50
CA ARG A 93 -7.00 -4.69 18.35
C ARG A 93 -7.07 -3.20 18.54
N THR A 94 -6.41 -2.45 17.66
CA THR A 94 -6.52 -0.97 17.67
C THR A 94 -7.87 -0.53 17.10
N PRO A 95 -8.35 0.69 17.41
CA PRO A 95 -9.45 1.30 16.69
C PRO A 95 -9.19 1.35 15.17
N HIS A 96 -10.27 1.38 14.40
CA HIS A 96 -10.18 1.47 12.94
C HIS A 96 -9.94 2.90 12.50
N PHE A 97 -8.96 3.09 11.64
CA PHE A 97 -8.94 4.20 10.70
C PHE A 97 -9.98 3.94 9.60
N ARG A 98 -10.72 4.98 9.21
CA ARG A 98 -11.73 4.94 8.17
C ARG A 98 -11.55 6.14 7.26
N ALA A 99 -11.60 5.92 5.95
CA ALA A 99 -11.70 6.99 4.97
C ALA A 99 -12.77 6.64 3.93
N THR A 100 -13.60 7.62 3.59
CA THR A 100 -14.64 7.48 2.57
C THR A 100 -14.65 8.72 1.69
N ALA A 101 -14.74 8.53 0.38
CA ALA A 101 -14.81 9.61 -0.58
C ALA A 101 -15.97 9.36 -1.55
N GLN A 102 -16.73 10.42 -1.83
CA GLN A 102 -17.71 10.44 -2.90
C GLN A 102 -17.11 11.14 -4.11
N ILE A 103 -17.05 10.44 -5.24
CA ILE A 103 -16.37 10.90 -6.45
C ILE A 103 -17.40 11.09 -7.56
N LEU A 104 -17.17 12.13 -8.36
CA LEU A 104 -17.84 12.38 -9.62
C LEU A 104 -16.81 12.29 -10.74
N VAL A 105 -16.97 11.31 -11.63
CA VAL A 105 -16.17 11.15 -12.84
C VAL A 105 -16.99 11.68 -14.03
N PRO A 106 -16.47 12.63 -14.81
CA PRO A 106 -17.17 13.16 -15.97
C PRO A 106 -17.31 12.11 -17.09
N PRO A 107 -18.08 12.38 -18.16
CA PRO A 107 -18.25 11.43 -19.24
C PRO A 107 -16.92 11.11 -19.91
N ILE A 108 -16.63 9.82 -20.08
CA ILE A 108 -15.42 9.33 -20.74
C ILE A 108 -15.76 9.14 -22.22
N PRO A 109 -15.22 9.92 -23.14
CA PRO A 109 -15.60 9.84 -24.56
C PRO A 109 -14.99 8.62 -25.27
N GLY A 110 -13.84 8.13 -24.79
CA GLY A 110 -13.08 7.04 -25.40
C GLY A 110 -13.24 5.71 -24.66
N LYS A 111 -12.54 4.67 -25.14
CA LYS A 111 -12.47 3.34 -24.49
C LYS A 111 -11.45 3.30 -23.34
N GLU A 112 -11.33 4.39 -22.59
CA GLU A 112 -10.42 4.46 -21.46
C GLU A 112 -11.02 3.74 -20.26
N ILE A 113 -10.16 3.12 -19.46
CA ILE A 113 -10.54 2.45 -18.22
C ILE A 113 -9.82 3.17 -17.09
N TRP A 114 -10.59 3.78 -16.21
CA TRP A 114 -10.08 4.50 -15.05
C TRP A 114 -10.45 3.74 -13.79
N ARG A 115 -9.46 3.48 -12.95
CA ARG A 115 -9.67 2.91 -11.63
C ARG A 115 -9.40 3.97 -10.57
N VAL A 116 -10.39 4.22 -9.73
CA VAL A 116 -10.35 5.23 -8.68
C VAL A 116 -10.40 4.55 -7.32
N GLY A 117 -9.50 4.89 -6.40
CA GLY A 117 -9.50 4.27 -5.09
C GLY A 117 -8.34 4.68 -4.20
N TRP A 118 -8.14 3.90 -3.14
CA TRP A 118 -7.18 4.20 -2.07
C TRP A 118 -5.84 3.51 -2.26
N ILE A 119 -4.77 4.28 -2.11
CA ILE A 119 -3.38 3.81 -1.98
C ILE A 119 -2.89 4.23 -0.60
N GLN A 120 -2.19 3.35 0.11
CA GLN A 120 -1.62 3.66 1.42
C GLN A 120 -0.13 3.30 1.44
N GLY A 121 0.64 4.13 2.14
CA GLY A 121 2.04 3.88 2.42
C GLY A 121 2.37 4.11 3.89
N CYS A 122 3.18 3.22 4.46
CA CYS A 122 3.75 3.39 5.79
C CYS A 122 5.01 4.26 5.70
N ASN A 123 5.00 5.40 6.38
CA ASN A 123 6.10 6.38 6.38
C ASN A 123 7.01 6.26 7.60
N HIS A 124 6.51 5.68 8.69
CA HIS A 124 7.25 5.51 9.93
C HIS A 124 6.74 4.27 10.64
N MET A 125 7.65 3.47 11.19
CA MET A 125 7.31 2.27 11.94
C MET A 125 8.27 2.04 13.10
N GLU A 126 7.72 2.08 14.29
CA GLU A 126 8.29 1.52 15.51
C GLU A 126 7.33 0.47 16.05
N PHE A 127 7.83 -0.75 16.25
CA PHE A 127 7.05 -1.82 16.86
C PHE A 127 7.98 -2.70 17.69
N TYR A 128 7.96 -2.47 19.00
CA TYR A 128 8.82 -3.12 19.97
C TYR A 128 8.02 -4.04 20.90
N ASN A 129 8.60 -5.19 21.24
CA ASN A 129 8.15 -6.03 22.34
C ASN A 129 9.31 -6.17 23.33
N TYR A 130 9.06 -5.86 24.59
CA TYR A 130 10.06 -5.85 25.65
C TYR A 130 9.98 -7.10 26.51
N TYR A 131 11.12 -7.65 26.90
CA TYR A 131 11.22 -8.88 27.72
C TYR A 131 12.06 -8.65 28.99
N GLY A 132 11.91 -7.46 29.59
CA GLY A 132 12.68 -7.02 30.77
C GLY A 132 14.18 -7.02 30.51
N ASP A 133 14.94 -7.60 31.44
CA ASP A 133 16.41 -7.65 31.39
C ASP A 133 16.96 -8.59 30.30
N LEU A 134 16.10 -9.33 29.59
CA LEU A 134 16.52 -10.20 28.49
C LEU A 134 16.79 -9.43 27.20
N GLY A 135 16.05 -8.33 26.97
CA GLY A 135 16.15 -7.50 25.77
C GLY A 135 14.79 -7.23 25.12
N LYS A 136 14.81 -6.94 23.81
CA LYS A 136 13.61 -6.59 23.03
C LYS A 136 13.59 -7.26 21.66
N SER A 137 12.38 -7.53 21.16
CA SER A 137 12.16 -7.82 19.74
C SER A 137 11.55 -6.63 19.04
N SER A 138 11.76 -6.55 17.72
CA SER A 138 11.22 -5.47 16.91
C SER A 138 10.82 -5.95 15.52
N TRP A 139 9.66 -5.49 15.06
CA TRP A 139 9.32 -5.55 13.65
C TRP A 139 9.88 -4.30 12.97
N GLU A 140 10.67 -4.49 11.93
CA GLU A 140 11.41 -3.41 11.28
C GLU A 140 11.23 -3.44 9.77
N LEU A 141 11.32 -2.25 9.17
CA LEU A 141 11.35 -2.03 7.73
C LEU A 141 12.70 -1.42 7.38
N PRO A 142 13.74 -2.23 7.08
CA PRO A 142 15.13 -1.73 7.03
C PRO A 142 15.35 -0.58 6.04
N ASP A 143 14.74 -0.64 4.85
CA ASP A 143 14.90 0.42 3.85
C ASP A 143 14.16 1.72 4.24
N LEU A 144 13.09 1.62 5.02
CA LEU A 144 12.38 2.78 5.59
C LEU A 144 13.21 3.37 6.74
N GLU A 145 13.69 2.55 7.66
CA GLU A 145 14.51 2.95 8.82
C GLU A 145 15.83 3.61 8.40
N GLN A 146 16.46 3.10 7.33
CA GLN A 146 17.69 3.67 6.77
C GLN A 146 17.45 4.89 5.88
N GLY A 147 16.20 5.32 5.70
CA GLY A 147 15.83 6.48 4.88
C GLY A 147 16.06 6.28 3.38
N LYS A 148 16.21 5.04 2.90
CA LYS A 148 16.37 4.76 1.46
C LYS A 148 15.07 4.98 0.69
N ILE A 149 13.94 4.74 1.35
CA ILE A 149 12.60 5.02 0.83
C ILE A 149 11.83 5.89 1.83
N PRO A 150 11.02 6.85 1.37
CA PRO A 150 10.25 7.72 2.26
C PRO A 150 8.92 7.10 2.73
N ALA A 151 8.48 6.02 2.05
CA ALA A 151 7.32 5.24 2.39
C ALA A 151 7.44 3.84 1.78
N ILE A 152 6.85 2.83 2.39
CA ILE A 152 6.65 1.52 1.76
C ILE A 152 5.17 1.28 1.48
N SER A 153 4.86 0.59 0.39
CA SER A 153 3.48 0.23 0.02
C SER A 153 2.81 -0.54 1.16
N ASP A 154 1.56 -0.21 1.46
CA ASP A 154 0.72 -0.96 2.40
C ASP A 154 -0.45 -1.65 1.69
N SER A 155 -0.19 -2.10 0.46
CA SER A 155 -1.15 -2.83 -0.38
C SER A 155 -1.50 -4.20 0.20
N ASP A 156 -2.67 -4.74 -0.17
CA ASP A 156 -3.13 -6.12 0.09
C ASP A 156 -2.14 -7.22 -0.38
N GLY A 157 -1.14 -6.87 -1.19
CA GLY A 157 -0.12 -7.78 -1.71
C GLY A 157 -0.53 -8.50 -2.99
N VAL A 158 -1.77 -8.28 -3.46
CA VAL A 158 -2.34 -8.91 -4.65
C VAL A 158 -2.46 -7.89 -5.77
N ASN A 159 -3.04 -6.73 -5.50
CA ASN A 159 -3.43 -5.74 -6.50
C ASN A 159 -2.73 -4.40 -6.26
N TYR A 160 -1.42 -4.37 -6.43
CA TYR A 160 -0.67 -3.13 -6.35
C TYR A 160 -1.19 -2.09 -7.35
N PRO A 161 -1.25 -0.80 -6.97
CA PRO A 161 -0.83 -0.21 -5.69
C PRO A 161 -1.96 -0.11 -4.64
N TRP A 162 -3.11 -0.72 -4.89
CA TRP A 162 -4.33 -0.50 -4.13
C TRP A 162 -4.23 -1.10 -2.73
N TYR A 163 -4.76 -0.38 -1.74
CA TYR A 163 -4.87 -0.88 -0.37
C TYR A 163 -5.75 -2.13 -0.30
N GLY A 164 -6.86 -2.12 -1.04
CA GLY A 164 -7.77 -3.27 -1.19
C GLY A 164 -8.54 -3.21 -2.51
N ASN A 165 -9.44 -4.16 -2.71
CA ASN A 165 -10.09 -4.39 -4.00
C ASN A 165 -11.62 -4.37 -3.97
N THR A 166 -12.21 -4.20 -2.79
CA THR A 166 -13.66 -4.33 -2.60
C THR A 166 -14.31 -2.96 -2.65
N THR A 167 -14.52 -2.34 -1.49
CA THR A 167 -15.02 -0.97 -1.38
C THR A 167 -13.93 0.07 -1.63
N GLU A 168 -12.67 -0.35 -1.61
CA GLU A 168 -11.51 0.54 -1.67
C GLU A 168 -11.30 1.15 -3.05
N THR A 169 -11.86 0.52 -4.10
CA THR A 169 -11.68 0.96 -5.49
C THR A 169 -12.96 0.82 -6.30
N CYS A 170 -13.12 1.64 -7.33
CA CYS A 170 -14.15 1.55 -8.33
C CYS A 170 -13.52 1.69 -9.73
N THR A 171 -13.99 0.91 -10.69
CA THR A 171 -13.54 1.00 -12.09
C THR A 171 -14.64 1.60 -12.95
N VAL A 172 -14.30 2.65 -13.68
CA VAL A 172 -15.18 3.29 -14.67
C VAL A 172 -14.62 2.99 -16.06
N THR A 173 -15.43 2.31 -16.87
CA THR A 173 -15.07 1.92 -18.24
C THR A 173 -15.80 2.81 -19.22
N GLY A 174 -15.04 3.54 -20.03
CA GLY A 174 -15.57 4.31 -21.14
C GLY A 174 -15.94 3.45 -22.35
N PRO A 175 -16.75 3.98 -23.28
CA PRO A 175 -17.31 5.33 -23.25
C PRO A 175 -18.51 5.45 -22.29
N THR A 176 -18.62 6.56 -21.57
CA THR A 176 -19.79 6.91 -20.75
C THR A 176 -20.45 8.18 -21.28
N LYS A 177 -21.78 8.28 -21.17
CA LYS A 177 -22.57 9.41 -21.70
C LYS A 177 -22.90 10.47 -20.66
N CYS A 178 -22.78 10.13 -19.38
CA CYS A 178 -23.13 10.97 -18.25
C CYS A 178 -22.08 10.83 -17.15
N ASP A 179 -22.13 11.77 -16.22
CA ASP A 179 -21.30 11.73 -15.02
C ASP A 179 -21.57 10.45 -14.23
N THR A 180 -20.49 9.81 -13.80
CA THR A 180 -20.52 8.61 -12.98
C THR A 180 -20.19 8.99 -11.54
N LYS A 181 -21.16 8.80 -10.64
CA LYS A 181 -21.04 9.10 -9.21
C LYS A 181 -20.95 7.81 -8.41
N PHE A 182 -19.97 7.70 -7.53
CA PHE A 182 -19.79 6.52 -6.67
C PHE A 182 -19.09 6.86 -5.36
N LEU A 183 -19.08 5.89 -4.45
CA LEU A 183 -18.40 5.94 -3.16
C LEU A 183 -17.24 4.94 -3.19
N VAL A 184 -16.08 5.34 -2.67
CA VAL A 184 -15.01 4.42 -2.28
C VAL A 184 -14.72 4.59 -0.80
N SER A 185 -14.45 3.48 -0.12
CA SER A 185 -14.16 3.46 1.31
C SER A 185 -13.09 2.44 1.65
N MET A 186 -12.23 2.80 2.60
CA MET A 186 -11.24 1.90 3.18
C MET A 186 -11.36 1.88 4.69
N ASN A 187 -10.89 0.79 5.28
CA ASN A 187 -10.72 0.66 6.71
C ASN A 187 -9.40 -0.05 7.01
N ASP A 188 -8.73 0.40 8.07
CA ASP A 188 -7.47 -0.19 8.52
C ASP A 188 -7.42 -0.24 10.04
N ASN A 189 -6.86 -1.31 10.58
CA ASN A 189 -6.57 -1.46 11.99
C ASN A 189 -5.50 -2.54 12.21
N PHE A 190 -4.81 -2.45 13.34
CA PHE A 190 -3.85 -3.47 13.74
C PHE A 190 -4.53 -4.53 14.57
N TYR A 191 -4.33 -5.79 14.18
CA TYR A 191 -4.78 -6.96 14.91
C TYR A 191 -3.70 -8.05 15.01
N PRO A 192 -2.54 -7.76 15.63
CA PRO A 192 -1.44 -8.71 15.71
C PRO A 192 -1.60 -9.71 16.86
N SER A 193 -0.81 -10.78 16.79
CA SER A 193 -0.57 -11.71 17.90
C SER A 193 0.91 -11.62 18.31
N VAL A 194 1.17 -11.33 19.59
CA VAL A 194 2.52 -11.21 20.16
C VAL A 194 2.76 -12.35 21.13
N THR A 195 3.86 -13.08 20.99
CA THR A 195 4.17 -14.21 21.88
C THR A 195 4.49 -13.74 23.29
N TRP A 196 4.02 -14.48 24.30
CA TRP A 196 4.42 -14.23 25.69
C TRP A 196 5.90 -14.53 25.91
N ALA A 197 6.43 -15.54 25.23
CA ALA A 197 7.83 -15.95 25.30
C ALA A 197 8.71 -15.10 24.37
N VAL A 198 10.01 -15.10 24.67
CA VAL A 198 11.05 -14.54 23.81
C VAL A 198 10.99 -15.23 22.43
N PRO A 199 11.10 -14.50 21.31
CA PRO A 199 10.92 -15.07 19.97
C PRO A 199 12.15 -15.85 19.46
N VAL A 200 12.96 -16.39 20.37
CA VAL A 200 14.04 -17.33 20.09
C VAL A 200 13.83 -18.58 20.95
N ASN A 201 14.36 -19.74 20.54
CA ASN A 201 14.17 -21.03 21.21
C ASN A 201 14.83 -21.10 22.61
N GLU A 202 14.37 -20.29 23.56
CA GLU A 202 14.82 -20.23 24.96
C GLU A 202 13.74 -20.71 25.94
N GLY A 203 12.71 -21.40 25.43
CA GLY A 203 11.60 -21.99 26.18
C GLY A 203 10.29 -21.20 26.06
N ASN A 204 9.21 -21.76 26.62
CA ASN A 204 7.84 -21.24 26.47
C ASN A 204 7.36 -20.39 27.66
N ALA A 205 8.27 -20.00 28.56
CA ALA A 205 7.91 -19.21 29.73
C ALA A 205 7.46 -17.80 29.32
N PRO A 206 6.40 -17.25 29.93
CA PRO A 206 5.97 -15.88 29.67
C PRO A 206 7.03 -14.90 30.19
N ARG A 207 7.58 -14.08 29.29
CA ARG A 207 8.63 -13.09 29.57
C ARG A 207 8.29 -11.70 29.05
N LEU A 208 7.23 -11.54 28.27
CA LEU A 208 6.78 -10.25 27.75
C LEU A 208 6.47 -9.30 28.92
N THR A 209 7.04 -8.11 28.84
CA THR A 209 6.93 -7.02 29.84
C THR A 209 6.31 -5.75 29.27
N GLY A 210 6.30 -5.61 27.94
CA GLY A 210 5.61 -4.49 27.32
C GLY A 210 5.59 -4.58 25.80
N ILE A 211 4.70 -3.81 25.20
CA ILE A 211 4.59 -3.61 23.76
C ILE A 211 4.53 -2.10 23.53
N TYR A 212 5.32 -1.62 22.60
CA TYR A 212 5.26 -0.24 22.12
C TYR A 212 5.07 -0.24 20.62
N ARG A 213 4.18 0.60 20.13
CA ARG A 213 3.93 0.75 18.70
C ARG A 213 3.65 2.19 18.36
N ASP A 214 4.32 2.68 17.34
CA ASP A 214 4.13 3.99 16.79
C ASP A 214 4.31 3.91 15.27
N GLN A 215 3.23 4.11 14.53
CA GLN A 215 3.26 4.03 13.08
C GLN A 215 2.51 5.17 12.43
N SER A 216 3.09 5.74 11.38
CA SER A 216 2.49 6.82 10.60
C SER A 216 2.29 6.39 9.16
N PHE A 217 1.18 6.83 8.58
CA PHE A 217 0.74 6.49 7.24
C PHE A 217 0.34 7.73 6.46
N THR A 218 0.54 7.65 5.15
CA THR A 218 -0.07 8.56 4.19
C THR A 218 -0.97 7.74 3.28
N THR A 219 -2.18 8.22 3.12
CA THR A 219 -3.22 7.60 2.29
C THR A 219 -3.59 8.59 1.19
N TRP A 220 -3.59 8.10 -0.05
CA TRP A 220 -3.94 8.87 -1.24
C TRP A 220 -5.20 8.31 -1.88
N LEU A 221 -6.15 9.20 -2.18
CA LEU A 221 -7.23 8.92 -3.13
C LEU A 221 -6.71 9.22 -4.54
N VAL A 222 -6.75 8.23 -5.42
CA VAL A 222 -6.07 8.29 -6.72
C VAL A 222 -6.98 7.76 -7.82
N ALA A 223 -6.98 8.42 -8.98
CA ALA A 223 -7.51 7.89 -10.23
C ALA A 223 -6.34 7.44 -11.13
N ILE A 224 -6.35 6.19 -11.57
CA ILE A 224 -5.32 5.61 -12.46
C ILE A 224 -5.97 5.19 -13.78
N ASN A 225 -5.42 5.67 -14.89
CA ASN A 225 -5.75 5.14 -16.21
C ASN A 225 -5.05 3.79 -16.39
N MET A 226 -5.83 2.73 -16.58
CA MET A 226 -5.33 1.35 -16.60
C MET A 226 -4.53 1.01 -17.86
N ALA A 227 -4.66 1.80 -18.93
CA ALA A 227 -3.91 1.59 -20.17
C ALA A 227 -2.59 2.38 -20.20
N SER A 228 -2.61 3.64 -19.77
CA SER A 228 -1.41 4.50 -19.79
C SER A 228 -0.59 4.48 -18.51
N GLY A 229 -1.16 4.02 -17.39
CA GLY A 229 -0.54 4.11 -16.06
C GLY A 229 -0.52 5.52 -15.47
N GLU A 230 -1.17 6.48 -16.13
CA GLU A 230 -1.31 7.84 -15.63
C GLU A 230 -2.10 7.86 -14.31
N HIS A 231 -1.57 8.54 -13.30
CA HIS A 231 -2.22 8.71 -12.00
C HIS A 231 -2.54 10.18 -11.71
N ILE A 232 -3.72 10.42 -11.14
CA ILE A 232 -4.19 11.73 -10.67
C ILE A 232 -4.46 11.60 -9.17
N ILE A 233 -3.76 12.40 -8.37
CA ILE A 233 -3.96 12.43 -6.92
C ILE A 233 -5.11 13.38 -6.62
N LEU A 234 -6.20 12.83 -6.11
CA LEU A 234 -7.44 13.56 -5.82
C LEU A 234 -7.41 14.15 -4.40
N GLN A 235 -6.95 13.37 -3.42
CA GLN A 235 -6.87 13.81 -2.02
C GLN A 235 -5.76 13.06 -1.26
N THR A 236 -5.11 13.74 -0.31
CA THR A 236 -4.11 13.15 0.60
C THR A 236 -4.58 13.24 2.03
N ILE A 237 -4.38 12.17 2.80
CA ILE A 237 -4.74 12.04 4.22
C ILE A 237 -3.53 11.51 4.98
N LYS A 238 -3.18 12.13 6.11
CA LYS A 238 -2.15 11.65 7.02
C LYS A 238 -2.78 11.14 8.31
N TRP A 239 -2.29 10.02 8.81
CA TRP A 239 -2.77 9.46 10.06
C TRP A 239 -1.68 8.67 10.78
N ARG A 240 -1.84 8.52 12.09
CA ARG A 240 -0.85 7.88 12.97
C ARG A 240 -1.56 7.07 14.02
N MET A 241 -0.96 5.95 14.41
CA MET A 241 -1.44 5.10 15.49
C MET A 241 -0.33 4.90 16.52
N LYS A 242 -0.63 5.21 17.77
CA LYS A 242 0.26 5.02 18.92
C LYS A 242 -0.36 4.09 19.95
N LEU A 243 0.44 3.19 20.49
CA LEU A 243 0.01 2.21 21.48
C LEU A 243 1.17 1.88 22.40
N GLU A 244 0.87 1.84 23.70
CA GLU A 244 1.75 1.25 24.69
C GLU A 244 0.95 0.30 25.59
N ILE A 245 1.46 -0.92 25.77
CA ILE A 245 0.89 -1.93 26.66
C ILE A 245 1.98 -2.34 27.63
N THR A 246 1.72 -2.21 28.93
CA THR A 246 2.57 -2.79 29.97
C THR A 246 2.09 -4.20 30.31
N VAL A 247 3.01 -5.13 30.51
CA VAL A 247 2.71 -6.53 30.83
C VAL A 247 3.46 -6.95 32.09
N ASN A 248 2.76 -7.55 33.05
CA ASN A 248 3.37 -8.22 34.20
C ASN A 248 3.23 -9.74 34.05
N PRO A 249 4.30 -10.46 33.65
CA PRO A 249 4.22 -11.90 33.39
C PRO A 249 3.99 -12.74 34.66
N SER A 250 4.22 -12.17 35.85
CA SER A 250 3.98 -12.83 37.14
C SER A 250 2.50 -12.90 37.53
N LEU A 251 1.64 -12.10 36.89
CA LEU A 251 0.21 -12.14 37.14
C LEU A 251 -0.46 -13.31 36.40
N PRO A 252 -1.62 -13.79 36.90
CA PRO A 252 -2.43 -14.76 36.19
C PRO A 252 -2.84 -14.27 34.79
N LEU A 253 -3.03 -15.21 33.87
CA LEU A 253 -3.56 -14.91 32.54
C LEU A 253 -4.92 -14.20 32.65
N GLY A 254 -5.13 -13.14 31.86
CA GLY A 254 -6.31 -12.28 31.95
C GLY A 254 -6.11 -11.05 32.83
N GLN A 255 -4.96 -10.93 33.51
CA GLN A 255 -4.62 -9.81 34.38
C GLN A 255 -3.21 -9.28 34.13
N ARG A 256 -2.49 -9.76 33.10
CA ARG A 256 -1.09 -9.41 32.89
C ARG A 256 -0.94 -8.06 32.21
N ALA A 257 -1.78 -7.76 31.24
CA ALA A 257 -1.59 -6.66 30.31
C ALA A 257 -2.50 -5.48 30.64
N LYS A 258 -1.95 -4.28 30.54
CA LYS A 258 -2.68 -3.02 30.74
C LYS A 258 -2.30 -2.03 29.66
N LEU A 259 -3.32 -1.50 28.99
CA LEU A 259 -3.17 -0.39 28.04
C LEU A 259 -2.71 0.87 28.78
N LYS A 260 -1.75 1.58 28.20
CA LYS A 260 -1.31 2.92 28.60
C LYS A 260 -1.81 3.96 27.61
N GLU A 261 -1.70 5.23 27.98
CA GLU A 261 -1.99 6.33 27.07
C GLU A 261 -1.13 6.24 25.79
N PRO A 262 -1.66 6.64 24.63
CA PRO A 262 -2.96 7.28 24.45
C PRO A 262 -4.13 6.29 24.34
N PHE A 263 -5.21 6.52 25.11
CA PHE A 263 -6.45 5.75 24.98
C PHE A 263 -7.29 6.15 23.76
N THR A 264 -7.12 7.38 23.28
CA THR A 264 -7.75 7.91 22.07
C THR A 264 -6.69 8.37 21.10
N GLN A 265 -6.86 8.04 19.82
CA GLN A 265 -5.91 8.40 18.78
C GLN A 265 -6.17 9.80 18.24
N GLU A 266 -5.12 10.43 17.77
CA GLU A 266 -5.22 11.69 17.01
C GLU A 266 -6.05 11.45 15.74
N GLN A 267 -6.99 12.35 15.45
CA GLN A 267 -7.82 12.23 14.26
C GLN A 267 -6.99 12.49 12.99
N PRO A 268 -7.29 11.78 11.89
CA PRO A 268 -6.54 11.90 10.65
C PRO A 268 -6.66 13.32 10.05
N GLN A 269 -5.59 13.77 9.42
CA GLN A 269 -5.50 15.08 8.78
C GLN A 269 -5.70 14.95 7.27
N VAL A 270 -6.80 15.52 6.77
CA VAL A 270 -7.01 15.74 5.33
C VAL A 270 -6.19 16.96 4.90
N LEU A 271 -5.28 16.80 3.95
CA LEU A 271 -4.40 17.88 3.53
C LEU A 271 -5.10 18.82 2.55
N SER A 272 -4.88 20.13 2.70
CA SER A 272 -5.36 21.14 1.73
C SER A 272 -4.58 21.10 0.41
N LYS A 273 -3.34 20.60 0.45
CA LYS A 273 -2.49 20.40 -0.72
C LYS A 273 -2.05 18.95 -0.78
N ASN A 274 -2.24 18.32 -1.93
CA ASN A 274 -1.84 16.94 -2.16
C ASN A 274 -0.31 16.79 -2.15
N GLU A 275 0.15 15.69 -1.56
CA GLU A 275 1.56 15.29 -1.58
C GLU A 275 1.77 14.20 -2.65
N PRO A 276 2.92 14.18 -3.34
CA PRO A 276 3.21 13.16 -4.33
C PRO A 276 3.30 11.77 -3.69
N ILE A 277 2.92 10.74 -4.45
CA ILE A 277 3.07 9.34 -4.01
C ILE A 277 4.51 8.90 -4.28
N PRO A 278 5.25 8.42 -3.27
CA PRO A 278 6.58 7.85 -3.50
C PRO A 278 6.51 6.63 -4.42
N PRO A 279 7.47 6.44 -5.35
CA PRO A 279 7.49 5.27 -6.22
C PRO A 279 7.44 3.93 -5.45
N SER A 280 8.08 3.87 -4.27
CA SER A 280 8.10 2.70 -3.38
C SER A 280 6.74 2.36 -2.76
N ALA A 281 5.78 3.29 -2.74
CA ALA A 281 4.40 3.02 -2.32
C ALA A 281 3.54 2.41 -3.45
N LEU A 282 3.99 2.50 -4.70
CA LEU A 282 3.27 2.03 -5.88
C LEU A 282 3.61 0.60 -6.30
N VAL A 283 4.67 0.02 -5.76
CA VAL A 283 5.25 -1.25 -6.23
C VAL A 283 5.48 -2.22 -5.09
N LYS A 284 5.77 -3.47 -5.46
CA LYS A 284 6.24 -4.51 -4.53
C LYS A 284 7.60 -4.15 -3.94
N PRO A 285 7.93 -4.60 -2.72
CA PRO A 285 7.05 -5.33 -1.78
C PRO A 285 6.16 -4.39 -0.96
N ASN A 286 5.07 -4.93 -0.40
CA ASN A 286 4.31 -4.25 0.64
C ASN A 286 5.01 -4.38 2.01
N ALA A 287 4.55 -3.62 2.99
CA ALA A 287 5.10 -3.57 4.35
C ALA A 287 5.18 -4.97 4.98
N ASN A 288 4.13 -5.77 4.84
CA ASN A 288 4.06 -7.12 5.41
C ASN A 288 5.07 -8.11 4.80
N ASP A 289 5.37 -7.98 3.50
CA ASP A 289 6.36 -8.81 2.83
C ASP A 289 7.80 -8.31 3.03
N ALA A 290 7.95 -7.03 3.36
CA ALA A 290 9.24 -6.37 3.56
C ALA A 290 9.75 -6.41 5.00
N GLN A 291 8.85 -6.50 5.98
CA GLN A 291 9.22 -6.44 7.38
C GLN A 291 10.08 -7.62 7.83
N VAL A 292 10.96 -7.34 8.79
CA VAL A 292 11.79 -8.33 9.49
C VAL A 292 11.45 -8.36 10.96
N LEU A 293 11.52 -9.53 11.59
CA LEU A 293 11.51 -9.65 13.04
C LEU A 293 12.94 -9.79 13.53
N MET A 294 13.39 -8.81 14.31
CA MET A 294 14.69 -8.81 14.95
C MET A 294 14.56 -9.14 16.43
N TRP A 295 15.54 -9.88 16.96
CA TRP A 295 15.76 -10.07 18.38
C TRP A 295 17.04 -9.34 18.80
N ARG A 296 16.95 -8.45 19.79
CA ARG A 296 18.07 -7.68 20.34
C ARG A 296 18.19 -7.99 21.84
N PRO A 297 18.95 -9.03 22.21
CA PRO A 297 19.24 -9.35 23.61
C PRO A 297 20.18 -8.31 24.22
N ASN A 298 20.10 -8.09 25.53
CA ASN A 298 20.94 -7.07 26.20
C ASN A 298 22.44 -7.41 26.20
N ASN A 299 22.78 -8.71 26.26
CA ASN A 299 24.17 -9.17 26.46
C ASN A 299 24.74 -9.95 25.26
N ARG A 300 24.06 -9.95 24.11
CA ARG A 300 24.49 -10.69 22.91
C ARG A 300 24.22 -9.88 21.64
N GLN A 301 24.75 -10.35 20.52
CA GLN A 301 24.49 -9.74 19.22
C GLN A 301 23.02 -9.91 18.82
N ALA A 302 22.53 -8.95 18.03
CA ALA A 302 21.21 -8.99 17.44
C ALA A 302 21.08 -10.15 16.44
N VAL A 303 19.90 -10.75 16.35
CA VAL A 303 19.62 -11.90 15.47
C VAL A 303 18.36 -11.63 14.66
N VAL A 304 18.38 -11.97 13.38
CA VAL A 304 17.18 -12.00 12.54
C VAL A 304 16.39 -13.26 12.88
N VAL A 305 15.20 -13.09 13.47
CA VAL A 305 14.28 -14.19 13.77
C VAL A 305 13.46 -14.55 12.54
N ILE A 306 12.93 -13.53 11.86
CA ILE A 306 12.14 -13.68 10.64
C ILE A 306 12.72 -12.74 9.58
N ALA A 307 13.29 -13.34 8.53
CA ALA A 307 13.74 -12.63 7.34
C ALA A 307 12.53 -12.18 6.46
N PRO A 308 12.71 -11.17 5.59
CA PRO A 308 11.63 -10.68 4.74
C PRO A 308 11.09 -11.78 3.82
N ARG A 309 9.76 -11.82 3.63
CA ARG A 309 9.14 -12.82 2.75
C ARG A 309 9.59 -12.68 1.30
N HIS A 310 9.69 -11.45 0.81
CA HIS A 310 10.06 -11.19 -0.59
C HIS A 310 11.47 -11.69 -0.97
N GLN A 311 12.38 -11.83 0.01
CA GLN A 311 13.72 -12.37 -0.22
C GLN A 311 13.72 -13.90 -0.28
N ARG A 312 12.85 -14.58 0.48
CA ARG A 312 12.72 -16.04 0.47
C ARG A 312 12.29 -16.58 -0.90
N ILE A 313 11.37 -15.88 -1.57
CA ILE A 313 10.86 -16.26 -2.90
C ILE A 313 11.93 -16.17 -4.00
N LYS A 314 12.94 -15.30 -3.85
CA LYS A 314 14.06 -15.21 -4.81
C LYS A 314 15.04 -16.37 -4.67
N ALA A 315 15.28 -16.85 -3.45
CA ALA A 315 16.20 -17.97 -3.19
C ALA A 315 15.65 -19.32 -3.71
N ASP A 316 14.34 -19.55 -3.57
CA ASP A 316 13.68 -20.78 -4.06
C ASP A 316 13.50 -20.84 -5.59
N LYS A 317 13.81 -19.77 -6.33
CA LYS A 317 13.80 -19.74 -7.81
C LYS A 317 15.19 -19.97 -8.43
N THR A 318 16.22 -20.11 -7.60
CA THR A 318 17.61 -20.33 -8.00
C THR A 318 18.11 -21.76 -7.77
N HIS A 319 17.19 -22.69 -7.48
CA HIS A 319 17.45 -24.12 -7.41
C HIS A 319 16.49 -24.88 -8.34
#